data_AF-A0A2N3GBC1-F1
#
_entry.id   AF-A0A2N3GBC1-F1
#
_cell.length_a   1.000
_cell.length_b   1.000
_cell.length_c   1.000
_cell.angle_alpha   90.00
_cell.angle_beta   90.00
_cell.angle_gamma   90.00
#
_symmetry.space_group_name_H-M   'P 1'
#
loop_
_entity.id
_entity.type
_entity.pdbx_description
1 polymer ?
#
loop_
_entity_poly.entity_id
_entity_poly.type
_entity_poly.pdbx_seq_one_letter_code
_entity_poly.pdbx_strand_id
1 'polypeptide(L)' 'MMREYDYFEWVAQRRGSMRALAQMASQPRRRTRPRTAEETRMLERSALSAMKRRELEGRLVRTAPREYVLRG' A
#
# COMPACT_ATOMS: atom_id res chain seq x y z
N MET A 1 -19.35 7.32 -22.00
CA MET A 1 -18.78 7.68 -23.32
C MET A 1 -17.29 7.34 -23.30
N MET A 2 -16.85 6.42 -24.17
CA MET A 2 -15.41 6.24 -24.44
C MET A 2 -15.02 7.25 -25.52
N ARG A 3 -14.06 8.13 -25.23
CA ARG A 3 -13.45 9.01 -26.23
C ARG A 3 -12.34 8.22 -26.91
N GLU A 4 -12.39 8.12 -28.25
CA GLU A 4 -11.29 7.58 -29.03
C GLU A 4 -10.15 8.61 -29.05
N TYR A 5 -8.96 8.19 -28.65
CA TYR A 5 -7.77 9.01 -28.68
C TYR A 5 -6.95 8.63 -29.91
N ASP A 6 -6.45 9.63 -30.64
CA ASP A 6 -5.40 9.36 -31.61
C ASP A 6 -4.09 8.97 -30.90
N TYR A 7 -3.14 8.41 -31.65
CA TYR A 7 -1.88 7.92 -31.08
C TYR A 7 -1.13 9.02 -30.31
N PHE A 8 -1.13 10.26 -30.79
CA PHE A 8 -0.39 11.36 -30.17
C PHE A 8 -1.09 11.88 -28.91
N GLU A 9 -2.42 12.00 -28.93
CA GLU A 9 -3.24 12.33 -27.77
C GLU A 9 -3.10 11.27 -26.69
N TRP A 10 -3.09 9.98 -27.06
CA TRP A 10 -2.87 8.88 -26.12
C TRP A 10 -1.46 8.92 -25.51
N VAL A 11 -0.43 9.15 -26.33
CA VAL A 11 0.95 9.31 -25.82
C VAL A 11 1.07 10.52 -24.89
N ALA A 12 0.45 11.65 -25.21
CA ALA A 12 0.47 12.86 -24.39
C ALA A 12 -0.26 12.66 -23.06
N GLN A 13 -1.45 12.06 -23.09
CA GLN A 13 -2.24 11.73 -21.90
C GLN A 13 -1.49 10.72 -21.01
N ARG A 14 -0.90 9.69 -21.62
CA ARG A 14 -0.13 8.66 -20.91
C ARG A 14 1.18 9.21 -20.32
N ARG A 15 1.86 10.13 -21.00
CA ARG A 15 3.04 10.84 -20.44
C ARG A 15 2.64 11.76 -19.29
N GLY A 16 1.51 12.46 -19.40
CA GLY A 16 0.95 13.29 -18.33
C GLY A 16 0.60 12.49 -17.08
N SER A 17 -0.05 11.34 -17.24
CA SER A 17 -0.40 10.44 -16.13
C SER A 17 0.82 9.76 -15.52
N MET A 18 1.79 9.32 -16.33
CA MET A 18 3.06 8.77 -15.84
C MET A 18 3.86 9.79 -15.03
N ARG A 19 3.87 11.07 -15.44
CA ARG A 19 4.50 12.15 -14.68
C ARG A 19 3.81 12.37 -13.34
N ALA A 20 2.48 12.37 -13.31
CA ALA A 20 1.71 12.49 -12.07
C ALA A 20 1.93 11.29 -11.13
N LEU A 21 1.97 10.07 -11.66
CA LEU A 21 2.27 8.86 -10.90
C LEU A 21 3.71 8.89 -10.35
N ALA A 22 4.68 9.29 -11.15
CA ALA A 22 6.07 9.44 -10.72
C ALA A 22 6.20 10.52 -9.63
N GLN A 23 5.49 11.64 -9.76
CA GLN A 23 5.43 12.68 -8.73
C GLN A 23 4.84 12.14 -7.42
N MET A 24 3.71 11.42 -7.47
CA MET A 24 3.10 10.80 -6.30
C MET A 24 4.01 9.75 -5.64
N ALA A 25 4.70 8.93 -6.44
CA ALA A 25 5.66 7.94 -5.95
C ALA A 25 6.93 8.58 -5.36
N SER A 26 7.36 9.72 -5.92
CA SER A 26 8.53 10.48 -5.44
C SER A 26 8.26 11.29 -4.17
N GLN A 27 6.99 11.51 -3.81
CA GLN A 27 6.70 12.18 -2.55
C GLN A 27 7.21 11.32 -1.40
N PRO A 28 8.11 11.85 -0.55
CA PRO A 28 8.57 11.12 0.60
C PRO A 28 7.34 10.82 1.45
N ARG A 29 7.05 9.53 1.66
CA ARG A 29 6.00 9.09 2.56
C ARG A 29 6.32 9.65 3.94
N ARG A 30 5.72 10.79 4.30
CA ARG A 30 5.80 11.34 5.65
C ARG A 30 5.15 10.29 6.55
N ARG A 31 5.99 9.52 7.25
CA ARG A 31 5.56 8.73 8.39
C ARG A 31 5.15 9.74 9.47
N THR A 32 3.91 10.21 9.40
CA THR A 32 3.30 10.95 10.49
C THR A 32 3.25 9.99 11.67
N ARG A 33 4.04 10.26 12.71
CA ARG A 33 3.86 9.56 13.98
C ARG A 33 2.41 9.77 14.42
N PRO A 34 1.71 8.72 14.91
CA PRO A 34 0.36 8.89 15.42
C PRO A 34 0.39 9.98 16.50
N ARG A 35 -0.50 10.97 16.34
CA ARG A 35 -0.56 12.16 17.19
C ARG A 35 -1.40 11.91 18.43
N THR A 36 -2.30 10.92 18.40
CA THR A 36 -3.22 10.61 19.50
C THR A 36 -3.15 9.15 19.93
N ALA A 37 -3.55 8.87 21.18
CA ALA A 37 -3.62 7.50 21.69
C ALA A 37 -4.64 6.64 20.90
N GLU A 38 -5.70 7.25 20.37
CA GLU A 38 -6.70 6.58 19.54
C GLU A 38 -6.13 6.16 18.18
N GLU A 39 -5.34 7.03 17.54
CA GLU A 39 -4.64 6.70 16.30
C GLU A 39 -3.67 5.52 16.51
N THR A 40 -2.93 5.52 17.61
CA THR A 40 -2.06 4.39 17.98
C THR A 40 -2.85 3.09 18.16
N ARG A 41 -3.96 3.10 18.92
CA ARG A 41 -4.82 1.92 19.09
C ARG A 41 -5.47 1.45 17.79
N MET A 42 -5.83 2.37 16.89
CA MET A 42 -6.35 2.04 15.55
C MET A 42 -5.28 1.36 14.70
N LEU A 43 -4.04 1.86 14.74
CA LEU A 43 -2.91 1.25 14.03
C LEU A 43 -2.58 -0.14 14.58
N GLU A 44 -2.58 -0.34 15.90
CA GLU A 44 -2.39 -1.64 16.55
C GLU A 44 -3.46 -2.65 16.11
N ARG A 45 -4.75 -2.25 16.13
CA ARG A 45 -5.86 -3.10 15.64
C ARG A 45 -5.73 -3.45 14.17
N SER A 46 -5.28 -2.50 13.34
CA SER A 46 -5.05 -2.71 11.92
C SER A 46 -3.89 -3.67 11.67
N ALA A 47 -2.80 -3.53 12.42
CA ALA A 47 -1.64 -4.43 12.36
C ALA A 47 -2.01 -5.86 12.76
N LEU A 48 -2.74 -6.02 13.88
CA LEU A 48 -3.27 -7.33 14.31
C LEU A 48 -4.16 -7.98 13.24
N SER A 49 -5.04 -7.18 12.62
CA SER A 49 -5.95 -7.66 11.57
C SER A 49 -5.21 -8.03 10.28
N ALA A 50 -4.11 -7.34 9.96
CA ALA A 50 -3.26 -7.65 8.82
C ALA A 50 -2.43 -8.93 9.06
N MET A 51 -1.92 -9.13 10.29
CA MET A 51 -1.22 -10.37 10.67
C MET A 51 -2.14 -11.59 10.56
N LYS A 52 -3.35 -11.51 11.14
CA LYS A 52 -4.35 -12.59 11.05
C LYS A 52 -4.69 -12.94 9.61
N ARG A 53 -4.88 -11.94 8.74
CA ARG A 53 -5.13 -12.17 7.31
C ARG A 53 -3.98 -12.89 6.62
N ARG A 54 -2.73 -12.50 6.88
CA ARG A 54 -1.56 -13.16 6.27
C ARG A 54 -1.35 -14.60 6.76
N GLU A 55 -1.68 -14.88 8.02
CA GLU A 55 -1.69 -16.25 8.57
C GLU A 55 -2.77 -17.11 7.88
N LEU A 56 -3.98 -16.58 7.71
CA LEU A 56 -5.07 -17.24 6.98
C LEU A 56 -4.76 -17.45 5.49
N GLU A 57 -4.08 -16.50 4.84
CA GLU A 57 -3.63 -16.61 3.45
C GLU A 57 -2.43 -17.57 3.27
N GLY A 58 -1.91 -18.17 4.35
CA GLY A 58 -0.78 -19.11 4.30
C GLY A 58 0.59 -18.49 4.00
N ARG A 59 0.67 -17.15 3.92
CA ARG A 59 1.92 -16.39 3.63
C ARG A 59 2.84 -16.24 4.84
N LEU A 60 2.30 -16.52 6.04
CA LEU A 60 3.00 -16.36 7.30
C LEU A 60 2.98 -17.70 8.05
N VAL A 61 4.17 -18.24 8.33
CA VAL A 61 4.32 -19.50 9.08
C VAL A 61 4.75 -19.18 10.50
N ARG A 62 4.01 -19.73 11.46
CA ARG A 62 4.32 -19.62 12.88
C ARG A 62 5.48 -20.54 13.22
N THR A 63 6.62 -19.96 13.59
CA THR A 63 7.84 -20.72 13.90
C THR A 63 8.06 -20.88 15.40
N ALA A 64 7.45 -20.04 16.23
CA ALA A 64 7.48 -20.13 17.69
C ALA A 64 6.17 -19.59 18.33
N PRO A 65 5.98 -19.66 19.66
CA PRO A 65 4.75 -19.19 20.31
C PRO A 65 4.37 -17.73 20.00
N ARG A 66 5.34 -16.88 19.64
CA ARG A 66 5.15 -15.46 19.28
C ARG A 66 5.93 -15.00 18.04
N GLU A 67 6.60 -15.91 17.34
CA GLU A 67 7.43 -15.56 16.19
C GLU A 67 6.82 -16.05 14.88
N TYR A 68 6.93 -15.18 13.89
CA TYR A 68 6.19 -15.21 12.65
C TYR A 68 7.17 -14.88 11.52
N VAL A 69 7.39 -15.82 10.60
CA VAL A 69 8.30 -15.64 9.47
C VAL A 69 7.51 -15.62 8.16
N LEU A 70 7.84 -14.68 7.28
CA LEU A 70 7.31 -14.60 5.92
C LEU A 70 7.83 -15.79 5.11
N ARG A 71 6.93 -16.53 4.45
CA ARG A 71 7.30 -17.68 3.61
C ARG A 71 6.91 -17.38 2.17
N GLY A 72 7.91 -17.30 1.30
CA GLY A 72 7.74 -17.07 -0.15
C GLY A 72 7.76 -15.59 -0.51
#